data_AF-A0A226D9S9-F1
#
_entry.id   AF-A0A226D9S9-F1
#
_cell.length_a   1.000
_cell.length_b   1.000
_cell.length_c   1.000
_cell.angle_alpha   90.00
_cell.angle_beta   90.00
_cell.angle_gamma   90.00
#
_symmetry.space_group_name_H-M   'P 1'
#
loop_
_entity.id
_entity.type
_entity.pdbx_description
1 polymer ?
#
loop_
_entity_poly.entity_id
_entity_poly.type
_entity_poly.pdbx_seq_one_letter_code
_entity_poly.pdbx_strand_id
1 'polypeptide(L)'
;MCSDEKYTRIYSHGWNCAVFPLLSAIVLGCLIIVGKLIITPNQDSQSAISPTKFHYFLKGRKDVDLTREKVLAQLSSSTRPKSVYFYIHGFDSGSLEGAESLVVKDAILETQQEIDLVVVVDWCEESSRGLFTYPDTASFTVPKVAEHVTQEVKWIERNLGIPRSQINMAGHSLGAHIMGRTGELLQESGGGKIARMTGLDAAGPMFDDFFPQDDHRLSKGDADFVLCIHTDDILGTTNRTFCHEHRFPAVDSCGVGGFCCRHNSAKKLFVGYLNNCGGLVKEDVGTGAWYKCWRWLLNKVPFRNIVITAHYSTFLLVLYFIMLGLIVLCVTSFLSCCFAARICQFFQHKVACGGGGYGPAAREENIEMV
;
A
#
# COMPACT_ATOMS: atom_id res chain seq x y z
N MET A 1 -72.30 30.45 24.63
CA MET A 1 -72.40 31.50 23.59
C MET A 1 -70.99 31.90 23.22
N CYS A 2 -70.62 31.66 21.96
CA CYS A 2 -69.46 32.14 21.19
C CYS A 2 -68.04 31.80 21.73
N SER A 3 -67.11 31.26 20.96
CA SER A 3 -67.08 30.88 19.54
C SER A 3 -65.86 29.97 19.31
N ASP A 4 -66.06 28.95 18.48
CA ASP A 4 -65.00 28.22 17.78
C ASP A 4 -64.01 29.18 17.11
N GLU A 5 -62.71 29.00 17.35
CA GLU A 5 -61.71 29.21 16.31
C GLU A 5 -60.45 28.37 16.56
N LYS A 6 -60.21 27.45 15.61
CA LYS A 6 -58.90 26.94 15.17
C LYS A 6 -58.25 25.82 15.99
N TYR A 7 -58.84 24.65 15.81
CA TYR A 7 -58.10 23.51 15.27
C TYR A 7 -57.29 23.97 14.03
N THR A 8 -55.98 24.19 14.18
CA THR A 8 -55.08 24.33 13.02
C THR A 8 -53.72 23.68 13.32
N ARG A 9 -53.52 22.51 12.70
CA ARG A 9 -52.23 21.89 12.35
C ARG A 9 -51.30 21.47 13.48
N ILE A 10 -51.59 20.29 14.05
CA ILE A 10 -50.54 19.31 14.35
C ILE A 10 -50.20 18.60 13.03
N TYR A 11 -49.45 19.26 12.15
CA TYR A 11 -48.79 18.64 10.99
C TYR A 11 -47.58 19.51 10.62
N SER A 12 -46.57 19.47 11.46
CA SER A 12 -45.17 19.67 11.06
C SER A 12 -44.33 19.07 12.17
N HIS A 13 -43.13 18.57 11.85
CA HIS A 13 -42.16 17.90 12.75
C HIS A 13 -42.13 16.36 12.74
N GLY A 14 -42.94 15.70 11.91
CA GLY A 14 -42.68 14.29 11.52
C GLY A 14 -41.58 14.13 10.44
N TRP A 15 -41.14 15.22 9.83
CA TRP A 15 -40.26 15.18 8.65
C TRP A 15 -38.76 15.26 8.97
N ASN A 16 -38.37 15.60 10.21
CA ASN A 16 -36.96 15.89 10.52
C ASN A 16 -36.16 14.69 11.04
N CYS A 17 -36.80 13.62 11.54
CA CYS A 17 -36.09 12.48 12.13
C CYS A 17 -35.74 11.36 11.13
N ALA A 18 -36.48 11.23 10.01
CA ALA A 18 -36.23 10.18 9.01
C ALA A 18 -35.52 10.69 7.75
N VAL A 19 -35.65 11.99 7.44
CA VAL A 19 -35.10 12.58 6.20
C VAL A 19 -33.61 12.87 6.32
N PHE A 20 -33.11 13.22 7.52
CA PHE A 20 -31.69 13.50 7.75
C PHE A 20 -30.77 12.28 7.62
N PRO A 21 -31.08 11.12 8.22
CA PRO A 21 -30.30 9.90 8.00
C PRO A 21 -30.33 9.45 6.53
N LEU A 22 -31.49 9.58 5.87
CA LEU A 22 -31.66 9.21 4.47
C LEU A 22 -30.84 10.11 3.53
N LEU A 23 -30.85 11.43 3.75
CA LEU A 23 -30.03 12.37 2.98
C LEU A 23 -28.52 12.13 3.21
N SER A 24 -28.11 11.82 4.45
CA SER A 24 -26.70 11.49 4.73
C SER A 24 -26.25 10.20 4.05
N ALA A 25 -27.12 9.18 4.00
CA ALA A 25 -26.87 7.92 3.30
C ALA A 25 -26.87 8.10 1.78
N ILE A 26 -27.73 8.97 1.25
CA ILE A 26 -27.75 9.33 -0.18
C ILE A 26 -26.48 10.09 -0.56
N VAL A 27 -26.05 11.06 0.25
CA VAL A 27 -24.80 11.81 -0.01
C VAL A 27 -23.58 10.89 0.07
N LEU A 28 -23.51 10.00 1.07
CA LEU A 28 -22.44 9.00 1.16
C LEU A 28 -22.48 8.02 -0.01
N GLY A 29 -23.68 7.55 -0.39
CA GLY A 29 -23.89 6.69 -1.56
C GLY A 29 -23.49 7.37 -2.86
N CYS A 30 -23.85 8.64 -3.04
CA CYS A 30 -23.44 9.45 -4.18
C CYS A 30 -21.93 9.70 -4.20
N LEU A 31 -21.28 9.93 -3.06
CA LEU A 31 -19.82 10.05 -2.98
C LEU A 31 -19.10 8.74 -3.30
N ILE A 32 -19.66 7.60 -2.88
CA ILE A 32 -19.14 6.26 -3.23
C ILE A 32 -19.36 5.96 -4.71
N ILE A 33 -20.52 6.32 -5.28
CA ILE A 33 -20.83 6.12 -6.70
C ILE A 33 -19.99 7.05 -7.58
N VAL A 34 -19.83 8.31 -7.20
CA VAL A 34 -18.96 9.27 -7.89
C VAL A 34 -17.49 8.86 -7.74
N GLY A 35 -17.07 8.38 -6.57
CA GLY A 35 -15.76 7.75 -6.38
C GLY A 35 -15.58 6.55 -7.31
N LYS A 36 -16.56 5.65 -7.41
CA LYS A 36 -16.54 4.52 -8.34
C LYS A 36 -16.59 4.93 -9.81
N LEU A 37 -17.29 6.00 -10.19
CA LEU A 37 -17.36 6.48 -11.57
C LEU A 37 -16.12 7.28 -12.00
N ILE A 38 -15.43 7.91 -11.05
CA ILE A 38 -14.12 8.54 -11.27
C ILE A 38 -13.01 7.47 -11.28
N ILE A 39 -13.19 6.36 -10.54
CA ILE A 39 -12.25 5.24 -10.41
C ILE A 39 -12.69 4.03 -11.26
N THR A 40 -13.70 4.13 -12.15
CA THR A 40 -13.92 3.08 -13.13
C THR A 40 -12.79 3.20 -14.14
N PRO A 41 -11.87 2.23 -14.23
CA PRO A 41 -10.89 2.24 -15.28
C PRO A 41 -11.68 2.16 -16.58
N ASN A 42 -11.40 3.07 -17.51
CA ASN A 42 -11.89 2.91 -18.86
C ASN A 42 -11.31 1.59 -19.39
N GLN A 43 -12.14 0.54 -19.46
CA GLN A 43 -11.74 -0.82 -19.85
C GLN A 43 -11.24 -0.91 -21.29
N ASP A 44 -11.34 0.18 -22.07
CA ASP A 44 -10.99 0.22 -23.49
C ASP A 44 -9.60 0.79 -23.82
N SER A 45 -8.71 0.94 -22.84
CA SER A 45 -7.29 0.98 -23.16
C SER A 45 -6.45 0.13 -22.21
N GLN A 46 -6.34 -1.15 -22.55
CA GLN A 46 -5.13 -1.93 -22.26
C GLN A 46 -3.96 -1.21 -22.94
N SER A 47 -3.52 -0.09 -22.37
CA SER A 47 -2.26 0.53 -22.76
C SER A 47 -1.18 -0.51 -22.47
N ALA A 48 -0.52 -0.94 -23.55
CA ALA A 48 0.67 -1.77 -23.46
C ALA A 48 1.65 -1.03 -22.57
N ILE A 49 2.11 -1.69 -21.50
CA ILE A 49 3.19 -1.15 -20.69
C ILE A 49 4.50 -1.24 -21.47
N SER A 50 5.44 -0.37 -21.18
CA SER A 50 6.79 -0.47 -21.72
C SER A 50 7.38 -1.86 -21.50
N PRO A 51 8.13 -2.42 -22.47
CA PRO A 51 8.79 -3.71 -22.29
C PRO A 51 9.74 -3.70 -21.08
N THR A 52 9.60 -4.70 -20.22
CA THR A 52 10.55 -4.95 -19.14
C THR A 52 11.89 -5.38 -19.73
N LYS A 53 12.97 -4.78 -19.25
CA LYS A 53 14.35 -5.09 -19.66
C LYS A 53 14.95 -6.10 -18.69
N PHE A 54 15.82 -6.97 -19.20
CA PHE A 54 16.49 -8.00 -18.41
C PHE A 54 17.99 -7.89 -18.61
N HIS A 55 18.72 -7.73 -17.51
CA HIS A 55 20.17 -7.57 -17.48
C HIS A 55 20.81 -8.85 -16.91
N TYR A 56 21.78 -9.40 -17.61
CA TYR A 56 22.32 -10.73 -17.33
C TYR A 56 23.77 -10.65 -16.88
N PHE A 57 24.08 -11.22 -15.72
CA PHE A 57 25.41 -11.18 -15.12
C PHE A 57 25.86 -12.59 -14.76
N LEU A 58 26.95 -13.04 -15.37
CA LEU A 58 27.52 -14.36 -15.11
C LEU A 58 28.51 -14.33 -13.95
N LYS A 59 28.58 -15.43 -13.21
CA LYS A 59 29.64 -15.66 -12.23
C LYS A 59 31.01 -15.53 -12.89
N GLY A 60 31.90 -14.76 -12.26
CA GLY A 60 33.22 -14.43 -12.81
C GLY A 60 33.24 -13.32 -13.87
N ARG A 61 32.08 -12.81 -14.32
CA ARG A 61 31.96 -11.63 -15.21
C ARG A 61 30.87 -10.67 -14.74
N LYS A 62 30.83 -10.41 -13.43
CA LYS A 62 29.78 -9.65 -12.75
C LYS A 62 29.61 -8.19 -13.21
N ASP A 63 30.63 -7.61 -13.83
CA ASP A 63 30.64 -6.21 -14.29
C ASP A 63 30.19 -6.06 -15.75
N VAL A 64 29.87 -7.17 -16.42
CA VAL A 64 29.45 -7.18 -17.83
C VAL A 64 27.97 -7.52 -17.93
N ASP A 65 27.18 -6.54 -18.33
CA ASP A 65 25.77 -6.76 -18.70
C ASP A 65 25.70 -7.44 -20.08
N LEU A 66 25.09 -8.62 -20.10
CA LEU A 66 24.98 -9.47 -21.29
C LEU A 66 23.56 -9.45 -21.85
N THR A 67 23.46 -9.62 -23.17
CA THR A 67 22.17 -9.91 -23.82
C THR A 67 21.90 -11.41 -23.81
N ARG A 68 20.65 -11.80 -24.09
CA ARG A 68 20.25 -13.21 -24.27
C ARG A 68 21.18 -13.96 -25.23
N GLU A 69 21.51 -13.36 -26.36
CA GLU A 69 22.36 -13.97 -27.40
C GLU A 69 23.77 -14.23 -26.87
N LYS A 70 24.32 -13.30 -26.09
CA LYS A 70 25.65 -13.46 -25.49
C LYS A 70 25.67 -14.54 -24.40
N VAL A 71 24.57 -14.68 -23.63
CA VAL A 71 24.41 -15.78 -22.67
C VAL A 71 24.32 -17.12 -23.40
N LEU A 72 23.53 -17.20 -24.48
CA LEU A 72 23.43 -18.40 -25.31
C LEU A 72 24.77 -18.79 -25.95
N ALA A 73 25.57 -17.82 -26.39
CA ALA A 73 26.89 -18.08 -26.93
C ALA A 73 27.83 -18.75 -25.90
N GLN A 74 27.60 -18.57 -24.59
CA GLN A 74 28.36 -19.27 -23.56
C GLN A 74 27.98 -20.75 -23.42
N LEU A 75 26.82 -21.17 -23.93
CA LEU A 75 26.41 -22.60 -23.93
C LEU A 75 27.36 -23.49 -24.74
N SER A 76 28.05 -22.91 -25.72
CA SER A 76 29.05 -23.60 -26.56
C SER A 76 30.40 -23.80 -25.86
N SER A 77 30.56 -23.24 -24.66
CA SER A 77 31.75 -23.40 -23.81
C SER A 77 31.47 -24.36 -22.65
N SER A 78 32.50 -24.92 -22.02
CA SER A 78 32.35 -25.81 -20.85
C SER A 78 31.76 -25.13 -19.60
N THR A 79 31.47 -23.83 -19.65
CA THR A 79 30.93 -23.01 -18.54
C THR A 79 29.45 -22.66 -18.76
N ARG A 80 28.58 -23.68 -18.80
CA ARG A 80 27.11 -23.50 -18.87
C ARG A 80 26.54 -23.16 -17.48
N PRO A 81 25.74 -22.09 -17.32
CA PRO A 81 25.07 -21.82 -16.06
C PRO A 81 24.04 -22.92 -15.76
N LYS A 82 24.01 -23.40 -14.52
CA LYS A 82 23.10 -24.44 -14.05
C LYS A 82 22.01 -23.91 -13.13
N SER A 83 22.16 -22.68 -12.66
CA SER A 83 21.29 -22.02 -11.69
C SER A 83 21.16 -20.54 -11.98
N VAL A 84 20.02 -19.96 -11.62
CA VAL A 84 19.72 -18.54 -11.85
C VAL A 84 19.14 -17.90 -10.61
N TYR A 85 19.52 -16.65 -10.37
CA TYR A 85 18.89 -15.80 -9.37
C TYR A 85 18.30 -14.54 -10.02
N PHE A 86 17.00 -14.31 -9.86
CA PHE A 86 16.36 -13.06 -10.29
C PHE A 86 16.34 -12.04 -9.16
N TYR A 87 16.62 -10.78 -9.48
CA TYR A 87 16.40 -9.66 -8.59
C TYR A 87 15.46 -8.64 -9.24
N ILE A 88 14.39 -8.27 -8.53
CA ILE A 88 13.32 -7.39 -9.00
C ILE A 88 13.21 -6.18 -8.06
N HIS A 89 13.43 -4.98 -8.58
CA HIS A 89 13.31 -3.74 -7.81
C HIS A 89 11.85 -3.30 -7.61
N GLY A 90 11.64 -2.26 -6.80
CA GLY A 90 10.33 -1.76 -6.39
C GLY A 90 9.87 -0.48 -7.11
N PHE A 91 8.84 0.15 -6.54
CA PHE A 91 8.29 1.42 -7.01
C PHE A 91 9.34 2.54 -7.01
N ASP A 92 9.29 3.40 -8.04
CA ASP A 92 10.16 4.57 -8.25
C ASP A 92 11.65 4.31 -8.01
N SER A 93 12.09 3.11 -8.39
CA SER A 93 13.50 2.70 -8.41
C SER A 93 13.89 2.21 -9.79
N GLY A 94 15.18 2.24 -10.10
CA GLY A 94 15.74 1.72 -11.34
C GLY A 94 16.70 0.57 -11.10
N SER A 95 16.94 -0.25 -12.12
CA SER A 95 17.89 -1.36 -12.03
C SER A 95 19.35 -0.94 -12.14
N LEU A 96 19.66 0.04 -12.99
CA LEU A 96 21.04 0.41 -13.30
C LEU A 96 21.45 1.80 -12.79
N GLU A 97 20.51 2.74 -12.65
CA GLU A 97 20.79 4.07 -12.09
C GLU A 97 20.59 4.07 -10.56
N GLY A 98 21.64 4.41 -9.80
CA GLY A 98 21.59 4.50 -8.32
C GLY A 98 22.13 3.30 -7.53
N ALA A 99 22.79 2.35 -8.21
CA ALA A 99 23.66 1.27 -7.66
C ALA A 99 23.05 0.20 -6.74
N GLU A 100 21.84 0.34 -6.19
CA GLU A 100 21.35 -0.61 -5.17
C GLU A 100 21.05 -2.01 -5.73
N SER A 101 20.46 -2.13 -6.92
CA SER A 101 20.21 -3.42 -7.57
C SER A 101 21.50 -4.11 -8.00
N LEU A 102 22.52 -3.34 -8.39
CA LEU A 102 23.85 -3.86 -8.72
C LEU A 102 24.58 -4.38 -7.47
N VAL A 103 24.46 -3.70 -6.33
CA VAL A 103 24.99 -4.17 -5.05
C VAL A 103 24.36 -5.51 -4.64
N VAL A 104 23.04 -5.65 -4.79
CA VAL A 104 22.37 -6.93 -4.50
C VAL A 104 22.83 -8.02 -5.47
N LYS A 105 22.90 -7.71 -6.77
CA LYS A 105 23.43 -8.62 -7.80
C LYS A 105 24.86 -9.08 -7.47
N ASP A 106 25.75 -8.17 -7.09
CA ASP A 106 27.13 -8.47 -6.77
C ASP A 106 27.22 -9.38 -5.54
N ALA A 107 26.49 -9.05 -4.48
CA ALA A 107 26.43 -9.87 -3.29
C ALA A 107 25.94 -11.29 -3.58
N ILE A 108 24.92 -11.46 -4.43
CA ILE A 108 24.44 -12.79 -4.84
C ILE A 108 25.55 -13.57 -5.55
N LEU A 109 26.18 -12.99 -6.57
CA LEU A 109 27.22 -13.66 -7.37
C LEU A 109 28.48 -14.00 -6.56
N GLU A 110 28.80 -13.19 -5.55
CA GLU A 110 30.00 -13.36 -4.73
C GLU A 110 29.81 -14.38 -3.61
N THR A 111 28.61 -14.44 -3.03
CA THR A 111 28.35 -15.24 -1.82
C THR A 111 27.69 -16.58 -2.11
N GLN A 112 26.77 -16.63 -3.07
CA GLN A 112 25.99 -17.83 -3.36
C GLN A 112 26.78 -18.69 -4.34
N GLN A 113 27.53 -19.66 -3.82
CA GLN A 113 28.45 -20.45 -4.62
C GLN A 113 27.75 -21.30 -5.69
N GLU A 114 26.50 -21.67 -5.42
CA GLU A 114 25.64 -22.42 -6.31
C GLU A 114 25.03 -21.60 -7.44
N ILE A 115 25.10 -20.26 -7.41
CA ILE A 115 24.48 -19.37 -8.43
C ILE A 115 25.47 -19.03 -9.54
N ASP A 116 25.12 -19.39 -10.79
CA ASP A 116 25.96 -19.14 -11.96
C ASP A 116 25.58 -17.88 -12.74
N LEU A 117 24.31 -17.48 -12.66
CA LEU A 117 23.73 -16.36 -13.42
C LEU A 117 22.79 -15.53 -12.53
N VAL A 118 22.95 -14.22 -12.53
CA VAL A 118 21.98 -13.28 -11.97
C VAL A 118 21.27 -12.54 -13.10
N VAL A 119 19.93 -12.45 -13.00
CA VAL A 119 19.09 -11.65 -13.90
C VAL A 119 18.48 -10.50 -13.10
N VAL A 120 18.85 -9.26 -13.43
CA VAL A 120 18.23 -8.07 -12.86
C VAL A 120 17.08 -7.63 -13.77
N VAL A 121 15.88 -7.52 -13.19
CA VAL A 121 14.65 -7.17 -13.90
C VAL A 121 14.41 -5.67 -13.80
N ASP A 122 14.51 -4.98 -14.93
CA ASP A 122 14.34 -3.53 -15.03
C ASP A 122 12.98 -3.15 -15.63
N TRP A 123 12.15 -2.58 -14.77
CA TRP A 123 10.83 -2.06 -15.13
C TRP A 123 10.70 -0.56 -14.74
N CYS A 124 11.84 0.14 -14.66
CA CYS A 124 11.97 1.55 -14.30
C CYS A 124 10.96 2.47 -15.01
N GLU A 125 10.74 2.26 -16.32
CA GLU A 125 9.85 3.08 -17.14
C GLU A 125 8.42 3.11 -16.59
N GLU A 126 7.96 1.99 -16.02
CA GLU A 126 6.63 1.87 -15.44
C GLU A 126 6.61 2.14 -13.94
N SER A 127 7.66 1.73 -13.21
CA SER A 127 7.74 1.96 -11.76
C SER A 127 7.92 3.43 -11.39
N SER A 128 8.42 4.27 -12.31
CA SER A 128 8.85 5.65 -12.03
C SER A 128 7.94 6.72 -12.64
N ARG A 129 6.69 6.38 -12.96
CA ARG A 129 5.67 7.27 -13.56
C ARG A 129 5.13 8.36 -12.62
N GLY A 130 5.56 8.36 -11.36
CA GLY A 130 5.23 9.37 -10.35
C GLY A 130 4.31 8.84 -9.25
N LEU A 131 4.37 9.45 -8.07
CA LEU A 131 3.73 8.93 -6.86
C LEU A 131 2.22 8.69 -6.98
N PHE A 132 1.52 9.56 -7.72
CA PHE A 132 0.06 9.46 -7.88
C PHE A 132 -0.39 8.24 -8.69
N THR A 133 0.52 7.55 -9.39
CA THR A 133 0.19 6.34 -10.16
C THR A 133 0.31 5.07 -9.33
N TYR A 134 0.73 5.14 -8.05
CA TYR A 134 1.01 3.95 -7.26
C TYR A 134 -0.14 2.92 -7.24
N PRO A 135 -1.42 3.30 -7.00
CA PRO A 135 -2.53 2.34 -7.03
C PRO A 135 -2.66 1.64 -8.39
N ASP A 136 -2.56 2.40 -9.49
CA ASP A 136 -2.63 1.84 -10.85
C ASP A 136 -1.44 0.93 -11.14
N THR A 137 -0.25 1.31 -10.68
CA THR A 137 0.98 0.51 -10.82
C THR A 137 0.84 -0.81 -10.06
N ALA A 138 0.35 -0.77 -8.81
CA ALA A 138 0.14 -1.95 -7.98
C ALA A 138 -0.92 -2.89 -8.57
N SER A 139 -2.05 -2.37 -9.04
CA SER A 139 -3.16 -3.18 -9.54
C SER A 139 -2.97 -3.66 -10.99
N PHE A 140 -2.45 -2.83 -11.89
CA PHE A 140 -2.47 -3.11 -13.32
C PHE A 140 -1.10 -3.31 -13.95
N THR A 141 -0.05 -2.69 -13.41
CA THR A 141 1.31 -2.84 -13.95
C THR A 141 2.02 -4.06 -13.38
N VAL A 142 1.93 -4.30 -12.06
CA VAL A 142 2.58 -5.45 -11.41
C VAL A 142 2.22 -6.79 -12.10
N PRO A 143 0.95 -7.11 -12.40
CA PRO A 143 0.61 -8.35 -13.11
C PRO A 143 1.23 -8.43 -14.51
N LYS A 144 1.24 -7.33 -15.27
CA LYS A 144 1.84 -7.28 -16.61
C LYS A 144 3.36 -7.45 -16.58
N VAL A 145 4.06 -6.86 -15.60
CA VAL A 145 5.50 -7.09 -15.42
C VAL A 145 5.76 -8.54 -15.03
N ALA A 146 4.92 -9.14 -14.17
CA ALA A 146 5.02 -10.54 -13.80
C ALA A 146 4.83 -11.49 -15.00
N GLU A 147 3.99 -11.14 -15.98
CA GLU A 147 3.90 -11.85 -17.26
C GLU A 147 5.21 -11.80 -18.04
N HIS A 148 5.85 -10.63 -18.14
CA HIS A 148 7.16 -10.49 -18.79
C HIS A 148 8.23 -11.37 -18.10
N VAL A 149 8.29 -11.34 -16.76
CA VAL A 149 9.24 -12.18 -15.99
C VAL A 149 8.93 -13.67 -16.18
N THR A 150 7.64 -14.05 -16.25
CA THR A 150 7.22 -15.43 -16.53
C THR A 150 7.73 -15.90 -17.90
N GLN A 151 7.64 -15.05 -18.93
CA GLN A 151 8.17 -15.37 -20.25
C GLN A 151 9.69 -15.50 -20.24
N GLU A 152 10.39 -14.69 -19.43
CA GLU A 152 11.84 -14.80 -19.26
C GLU A 152 12.24 -16.11 -18.58
N VAL A 153 11.55 -16.52 -17.51
CA VAL A 153 11.77 -17.82 -16.86
C VAL A 153 11.59 -18.96 -17.87
N LYS A 154 10.50 -18.94 -18.65
CA LYS A 154 10.26 -19.95 -19.70
C LYS A 154 11.31 -19.91 -20.81
N TRP A 155 11.91 -18.76 -21.09
CA TRP A 155 13.02 -18.65 -22.03
C TRP A 155 14.28 -19.31 -21.45
N ILE A 156 14.59 -19.08 -20.17
CA ILE A 156 15.71 -19.71 -19.46
C ILE A 156 15.54 -21.23 -19.42
N GLU A 157 14.35 -21.74 -19.07
CA GLU A 157 14.07 -23.18 -19.04
C GLU A 157 14.34 -23.83 -20.40
N ARG A 158 13.78 -23.25 -21.48
CA ARG A 158 13.86 -23.83 -22.82
C ARG A 158 15.24 -23.74 -23.44
N ASN A 159 15.95 -22.63 -23.24
CA ASN A 159 17.19 -22.37 -23.97
C ASN A 159 18.44 -22.66 -23.15
N LEU A 160 18.42 -22.42 -21.83
CA LEU A 160 19.56 -22.70 -20.95
C LEU A 160 19.47 -24.10 -20.34
N GLY A 161 18.27 -24.70 -20.29
CA GLY A 161 18.04 -26.01 -19.69
C GLY A 161 18.03 -25.98 -18.16
N ILE A 162 17.80 -24.80 -17.57
CA ILE A 162 17.79 -24.59 -16.12
C ILE A 162 16.36 -24.80 -15.63
N PRO A 163 16.08 -25.84 -14.82
CA PRO A 163 14.74 -26.09 -14.31
C PRO A 163 14.36 -25.08 -13.22
N ARG A 164 13.05 -24.88 -12.99
CA ARG A 164 12.53 -23.97 -11.94
C ARG A 164 13.06 -24.25 -10.54
N SER A 165 13.37 -25.51 -10.24
CA SER A 165 14.00 -25.94 -8.99
C SER A 165 15.46 -25.47 -8.82
N GLN A 166 16.03 -24.81 -9.83
CA GLN A 166 17.35 -24.15 -9.80
C GLN A 166 17.22 -22.64 -10.02
N ILE A 167 16.01 -22.09 -9.88
CA ILE A 167 15.73 -20.66 -9.97
C ILE A 167 15.36 -20.15 -8.59
N ASN A 168 16.06 -19.09 -8.19
CA ASN A 168 15.77 -18.31 -6.98
C ASN A 168 15.35 -16.89 -7.37
N MET A 169 14.55 -16.23 -6.54
CA MET A 169 14.14 -14.84 -6.76
C MET A 169 14.22 -14.02 -5.48
N ALA A 170 14.52 -12.74 -5.61
CA ALA A 170 14.31 -11.73 -4.57
C ALA A 170 13.62 -10.51 -5.16
N GLY A 171 12.64 -9.98 -4.44
CA GLY A 171 11.85 -8.83 -4.87
C GLY A 171 11.72 -7.82 -3.75
N HIS A 172 12.00 -6.54 -4.03
CA HIS A 172 11.85 -5.44 -3.06
C HIS A 172 10.54 -4.68 -3.29
N SER A 173 9.79 -4.37 -2.23
CA SER A 173 8.56 -3.57 -2.33
C SER A 173 7.55 -4.21 -3.31
N LEU A 174 7.08 -3.48 -4.33
CA LEU A 174 6.26 -4.01 -5.43
C LEU A 174 6.92 -5.17 -6.19
N GLY A 175 8.25 -5.21 -6.26
CA GLY A 175 9.00 -6.32 -6.85
C GLY A 175 8.74 -7.66 -6.15
N ALA A 176 8.36 -7.64 -4.86
CA ALA A 176 7.97 -8.84 -4.15
C ALA A 176 6.66 -9.44 -4.70
N HIS A 177 5.70 -8.60 -5.05
CA HIS A 177 4.42 -9.03 -5.63
C HIS A 177 4.58 -9.44 -7.09
N ILE A 178 5.45 -8.77 -7.85
CA ILE A 178 5.83 -9.20 -9.20
C ILE A 178 6.34 -10.64 -9.16
N MET A 179 7.27 -10.96 -8.25
CA MET A 179 7.81 -12.32 -8.13
C MET A 179 6.74 -13.34 -7.70
N GLY A 180 5.84 -12.96 -6.77
CA GLY A 180 4.75 -13.83 -6.33
C GLY A 180 3.81 -14.19 -7.48
N ARG A 181 3.33 -13.17 -8.21
CA ARG A 181 2.50 -13.36 -9.40
C ARG A 181 3.22 -14.14 -10.50
N THR A 182 4.54 -13.98 -10.66
CA THR A 182 5.32 -14.85 -11.57
C THR A 182 5.27 -16.31 -11.15
N GLY A 183 5.40 -16.62 -9.85
CA GLY A 183 5.28 -17.98 -9.33
C GLY A 183 3.91 -18.61 -9.57
N GLU A 184 2.85 -17.82 -9.42
CA GLU A 184 1.47 -18.20 -9.71
C GLU A 184 1.28 -18.52 -11.21
N LEU A 185 1.67 -17.59 -12.10
CA LEU A 185 1.57 -17.77 -13.56
C LEU A 185 2.36 -18.99 -14.08
N LEU A 186 3.52 -19.28 -13.48
CA LEU A 186 4.30 -20.47 -13.81
C LEU A 186 3.57 -21.76 -13.43
N GLN A 187 2.91 -21.79 -12.27
CA GLN A 187 2.09 -22.92 -11.82
C GLN A 187 0.85 -23.10 -12.69
N GLU A 188 0.14 -22.01 -13.02
CA GLU A 188 -1.01 -22.01 -13.93
C GLU A 188 -0.65 -22.61 -15.31
N SER A 189 0.55 -22.30 -15.82
CA SER A 189 1.04 -22.84 -17.09
C SER A 189 1.54 -24.29 -17.04
N GLY A 190 1.44 -24.94 -15.88
CA GLY A 190 1.96 -26.28 -15.63
C GLY A 190 3.47 -26.30 -15.34
N GLY A 191 3.89 -27.32 -14.59
CA GLY A 191 5.30 -27.55 -14.20
C GLY A 191 5.54 -27.42 -12.70
N GLY A 192 6.82 -27.47 -12.31
CA GLY A 192 7.25 -27.30 -10.91
C GLY A 192 7.19 -25.86 -10.43
N LYS A 193 7.52 -25.65 -9.16
CA LYS A 193 7.65 -24.32 -8.55
C LYS A 193 9.07 -23.78 -8.68
N ILE A 194 9.18 -22.47 -8.52
CA ILE A 194 10.47 -21.80 -8.24
C ILE A 194 11.00 -22.33 -6.92
N ALA A 195 12.32 -22.54 -6.81
CA ALA A 195 12.91 -23.15 -5.61
C ALA A 195 12.77 -22.23 -4.39
N ARG A 196 13.13 -20.96 -4.53
CA ARG A 196 13.08 -20.00 -3.42
C ARG A 196 12.74 -18.60 -3.85
N MET A 197 11.89 -17.95 -3.08
CA MET A 197 11.59 -16.52 -3.17
C MET A 197 11.96 -15.81 -1.87
N THR A 198 12.49 -14.60 -1.98
CA THR A 198 12.80 -13.73 -0.82
C THR A 198 12.15 -12.36 -1.01
N GLY A 199 11.09 -12.08 -0.26
CA GLY A 199 10.43 -10.78 -0.19
C GLY A 199 11.22 -9.82 0.70
N LEU A 200 11.72 -8.75 0.10
CA LEU A 200 12.46 -7.69 0.78
C LEU A 200 11.48 -6.55 1.05
N ASP A 201 10.90 -6.54 2.25
CA ASP A 201 9.91 -5.57 2.71
C ASP A 201 8.80 -5.37 1.68
N ALA A 202 8.05 -6.46 1.44
CA ALA A 202 6.96 -6.48 0.47
C ALA A 202 5.97 -5.34 0.76
N ALA A 203 5.45 -4.69 -0.29
CA ALA A 203 4.61 -3.53 -0.12
C ALA A 203 3.30 -3.86 0.62
N GLY A 204 2.92 -3.05 1.60
CA GLY A 204 1.65 -3.19 2.31
C GLY A 204 0.46 -2.58 1.55
N PRO A 205 0.53 -1.30 1.12
CA PRO A 205 -0.57 -0.64 0.44
C PRO A 205 -1.02 -1.39 -0.83
N MET A 206 -2.33 -1.60 -0.99
CA MET A 206 -2.98 -2.37 -2.07
C MET A 206 -2.86 -3.91 -1.97
N PHE A 207 -2.03 -4.45 -1.08
CA PHE A 207 -1.80 -5.91 -0.96
C PHE A 207 -2.21 -6.50 0.39
N ASP A 208 -2.33 -5.66 1.44
CA ASP A 208 -2.85 -6.07 2.75
C ASP A 208 -4.39 -6.13 2.79
N ASP A 209 -4.90 -6.96 3.70
CA ASP A 209 -6.31 -7.37 3.84
C ASP A 209 -7.32 -6.22 4.06
N PHE A 210 -6.86 -4.99 4.29
CA PHE A 210 -7.71 -3.80 4.41
C PHE A 210 -8.15 -3.23 3.05
N PHE A 211 -7.40 -3.50 1.98
CA PHE A 211 -7.73 -3.10 0.61
C PHE A 211 -7.34 -4.18 -0.41
N PRO A 212 -7.83 -5.44 -0.29
CA PRO A 212 -7.50 -6.48 -1.25
C PRO A 212 -8.21 -6.15 -2.55
N GLN A 213 -7.46 -5.62 -3.53
CA GLN A 213 -8.02 -5.32 -4.85
C GLN A 213 -7.93 -6.55 -5.76
N ASP A 214 -6.89 -7.40 -5.64
CA ASP A 214 -6.73 -8.65 -6.40
C ASP A 214 -5.73 -9.61 -5.71
N ASP A 215 -5.85 -10.93 -5.94
CA ASP A 215 -5.09 -12.02 -5.30
C ASP A 215 -3.58 -12.08 -5.68
N HIS A 216 -3.03 -11.09 -6.38
CA HIS A 216 -1.66 -11.10 -6.92
C HIS A 216 -0.56 -10.72 -5.91
N ARG A 217 -0.86 -10.83 -4.62
CA ARG A 217 0.11 -10.58 -3.54
C ARG A 217 1.11 -11.72 -3.45
N LEU A 218 2.23 -11.46 -2.77
CA LEU A 218 3.20 -12.52 -2.47
C LEU A 218 2.56 -13.49 -1.47
N SER A 219 2.69 -14.78 -1.74
CA SER A 219 2.13 -15.87 -0.95
C SER A 219 3.13 -17.00 -0.80
N LYS A 220 3.02 -17.74 0.31
CA LYS A 220 3.79 -18.95 0.55
C LYS A 220 3.56 -20.01 -0.53
N GLY A 221 2.46 -19.93 -1.27
CA GLY A 221 2.16 -20.84 -2.38
C GLY A 221 3.03 -20.64 -3.63
N ASP A 222 3.73 -19.52 -3.76
CA ASP A 222 4.30 -19.07 -5.04
C ASP A 222 5.62 -19.78 -5.41
N ALA A 223 6.30 -20.37 -4.41
CA ALA A 223 7.54 -21.13 -4.56
C ALA A 223 7.59 -22.30 -3.57
N ASP A 224 8.60 -23.16 -3.68
CA ASP A 224 8.83 -24.24 -2.70
C ASP A 224 9.19 -23.68 -1.32
N PHE A 225 9.90 -22.55 -1.27
CA PHE A 225 10.15 -21.80 -0.05
C PHE A 225 10.06 -20.29 -0.28
N VAL A 226 9.47 -19.57 0.68
CA VAL A 226 9.26 -18.12 0.60
C VAL A 226 9.65 -17.49 1.94
N LEU A 227 10.67 -16.64 1.92
CA LEU A 227 11.14 -15.86 3.06
C LEU A 227 10.70 -14.40 2.92
N CYS A 228 10.10 -13.82 3.95
CA CYS A 228 9.84 -12.38 4.01
C CYS A 228 10.76 -11.71 5.03
N ILE A 229 11.43 -10.63 4.65
CA ILE A 229 12.18 -9.73 5.56
C ILE A 229 11.39 -8.43 5.68
N HIS A 230 10.91 -8.10 6.87
CA HIS A 230 10.08 -6.93 7.15
C HIS A 230 10.90 -5.88 7.89
N THR A 231 10.92 -4.66 7.37
CA THR A 231 11.72 -3.54 7.89
C THR A 231 10.92 -2.27 8.10
N ASP A 232 9.79 -2.08 7.41
CA ASP A 232 8.90 -0.93 7.60
C ASP A 232 7.44 -1.38 7.59
N ASP A 233 6.64 -0.84 8.52
CA ASP A 233 5.23 -1.18 8.71
C ASP A 233 4.27 -0.14 8.09
N ILE A 234 4.82 0.85 7.37
CA ILE A 234 4.04 1.90 6.69
C ILE A 234 4.02 1.67 5.17
N LEU A 235 5.20 1.52 4.57
CA LEU A 235 5.36 1.20 3.16
C LEU A 235 5.38 -0.31 2.91
N GLY A 236 5.99 -1.06 3.83
CA GLY A 236 5.96 -2.51 3.84
C GLY A 236 4.72 -3.06 4.56
N THR A 237 4.56 -4.38 4.52
CA THR A 237 3.58 -5.11 5.32
C THR A 237 4.24 -5.73 6.55
N THR A 238 3.45 -6.04 7.57
CA THR A 238 3.87 -6.95 8.67
C THR A 238 3.05 -8.24 8.69
N ASN A 239 2.25 -8.47 7.65
CA ASN A 239 1.32 -9.59 7.54
C ASN A 239 2.06 -10.93 7.50
N ARG A 240 1.83 -11.75 8.52
CA ARG A 240 2.51 -13.05 8.72
C ARG A 240 1.92 -14.19 7.88
N THR A 241 0.99 -13.89 6.98
CA THR A 241 0.36 -14.89 6.11
C THR A 241 1.06 -15.03 4.75
N PHE A 242 1.94 -14.08 4.40
CA PHE A 242 2.54 -13.98 3.07
C PHE A 242 3.62 -15.04 2.80
N CYS A 243 4.33 -15.53 3.81
CA CYS A 243 5.54 -16.32 3.61
C CYS A 243 5.57 -17.58 4.49
N HIS A 244 6.51 -18.48 4.18
CA HIS A 244 6.81 -19.63 5.03
C HIS A 244 7.59 -19.21 6.28
N GLU A 245 8.56 -18.32 6.10
CA GLU A 245 9.37 -17.74 7.18
C GLU A 245 9.30 -16.21 7.11
N HIS A 246 9.32 -15.57 8.28
CA HIS A 246 9.30 -14.12 8.40
C HIS A 246 10.42 -13.66 9.33
N ARG A 247 11.17 -12.62 8.92
CA ARG A 247 12.21 -11.98 9.73
C ARG A 247 11.84 -10.52 9.96
N PHE A 248 12.02 -10.05 11.19
CA PHE A 248 11.72 -8.68 11.61
C PHE A 248 13.00 -8.06 12.23
N PRO A 249 14.05 -7.84 11.43
CA PRO A 249 15.27 -7.20 11.92
C PRO A 249 14.98 -5.78 12.42
N ALA A 250 15.63 -5.39 13.52
CA ALA A 250 15.58 -4.02 14.01
C ALA A 250 16.30 -3.07 13.05
N VAL A 251 15.69 -1.92 12.75
CA VAL A 251 16.25 -0.86 11.90
C VAL A 251 16.29 0.45 12.69
N ASP A 252 17.26 0.55 13.59
CA ASP A 252 17.34 1.63 14.60
C ASP A 252 17.88 2.96 14.02
N SER A 253 18.55 2.93 12.87
CA SER A 253 19.33 4.06 12.33
C SER A 253 18.52 5.08 11.52
N CYS A 254 17.22 4.87 11.29
CA CYS A 254 16.44 5.66 10.34
C CYS A 254 15.72 6.88 10.95
N GLY A 255 15.72 7.04 12.28
CA GLY A 255 15.04 8.14 12.96
C GLY A 255 13.51 8.14 12.81
N VAL A 256 12.85 9.13 13.44
CA VAL A 256 11.39 9.31 13.34
C VAL A 256 11.01 9.81 11.94
N GLY A 257 9.99 9.20 11.32
CA GLY A 257 9.57 9.53 9.95
C GLY A 257 10.46 8.96 8.83
N GLY A 258 11.46 8.15 9.17
CA GLY A 258 12.37 7.51 8.21
C GLY A 258 11.80 6.27 7.52
N PHE A 259 10.52 6.25 7.13
CA PHE A 259 9.88 5.06 6.53
C PHE A 259 10.55 4.62 5.22
N CYS A 260 10.91 5.55 4.32
CA CYS A 260 11.67 5.20 3.12
C CYS A 260 13.07 4.64 3.45
N CYS A 261 13.70 5.11 4.53
CA CYS A 261 14.99 4.58 4.97
C CYS A 261 14.83 3.13 5.43
N ARG A 262 13.86 2.89 6.33
CA ARG A 262 13.56 1.55 6.82
C ARG A 262 13.19 0.60 5.68
N HIS A 263 12.33 1.05 4.77
CA HIS A 263 11.89 0.27 3.62
C HIS A 263 13.05 -0.15 2.70
N ASN A 264 14.02 0.74 2.48
CA ASN A 264 15.19 0.43 1.66
C ASN A 264 16.26 -0.39 2.41
N SER A 265 16.27 -0.39 3.76
CA SER A 265 17.21 -1.17 4.56
C SER A 265 17.07 -2.69 4.35
N ALA A 266 15.90 -3.17 3.92
CA ALA A 266 15.68 -4.57 3.58
C ALA A 266 16.70 -5.14 2.58
N LYS A 267 17.08 -4.35 1.56
CA LYS A 267 18.07 -4.74 0.55
C LYS A 267 19.45 -4.95 1.16
N LYS A 268 19.87 -4.03 2.03
CA LYS A 268 21.16 -4.11 2.73
C LYS A 268 21.21 -5.28 3.70
N LEU A 269 20.15 -5.46 4.47
CA LEU A 269 20.02 -6.59 5.40
C LEU A 269 20.05 -7.91 4.64
N PHE A 270 19.39 -7.99 3.48
CA PHE A 270 19.48 -9.15 2.60
C PHE A 270 20.92 -9.42 2.13
N VAL A 271 21.64 -8.39 1.66
CA VAL A 271 23.08 -8.52 1.34
C VAL A 271 23.88 -9.01 2.55
N GLY A 272 23.60 -8.48 3.75
CA GLY A 272 24.20 -8.96 5.00
C GLY A 272 23.89 -10.43 5.30
N TYR A 273 22.65 -10.87 5.07
CA TYR A 273 22.22 -12.27 5.23
C TYR A 273 22.87 -13.22 4.22
N LEU A 274 23.19 -12.74 3.02
CA LEU A 274 23.94 -13.51 2.03
C LEU A 274 25.41 -13.66 2.44
N ASN A 275 26.01 -12.59 2.96
CA ASN A 275 27.41 -12.56 3.39
C ASN A 275 27.67 -13.36 4.68
N ASN A 276 26.72 -13.37 5.61
CA ASN A 276 26.84 -14.05 6.90
C ASN A 276 25.82 -15.19 6.99
N CYS A 277 26.29 -16.43 7.19
CA CYS A 277 25.45 -17.58 7.53
C CYS A 277 24.67 -17.39 8.86
N GLY A 278 23.66 -16.51 8.89
CA GLY A 278 22.71 -16.36 10.00
C GLY A 278 23.05 -15.34 11.10
N GLY A 279 23.97 -14.39 10.88
CA GLY A 279 24.34 -13.38 11.89
C GLY A 279 23.97 -11.95 11.48
N LEU A 280 23.06 -11.31 12.24
CA LEU A 280 22.69 -9.90 12.09
C LEU A 280 23.89 -8.99 12.37
N VAL A 281 24.33 -8.23 11.37
CA VAL A 281 25.20 -7.06 11.58
C VAL A 281 24.28 -5.87 11.88
N LYS A 282 24.47 -5.24 13.04
CA LYS A 282 23.96 -3.88 13.28
C LYS A 282 24.72 -2.94 12.35
N GLU A 283 24.01 -2.21 11.51
CA GLU A 283 24.63 -1.18 10.66
C GLU A 283 24.12 0.22 11.03
N ASP A 284 25.08 1.13 11.25
CA ASP A 284 24.88 2.57 11.38
C ASP A 284 24.70 3.18 9.99
N VAL A 285 23.45 3.46 9.61
CA VAL A 285 23.16 4.24 8.40
C VAL A 285 23.28 5.72 8.75
N GLY A 286 24.31 6.38 8.20
CA GLY A 286 24.55 7.81 8.37
C GLY A 286 23.35 8.69 8.02
N THR A 287 23.27 9.84 8.71
CA THR A 287 22.19 10.85 8.83
C THR A 287 21.67 11.50 7.52
N GLY A 288 21.88 10.90 6.36
CA GLY A 288 21.54 11.44 5.04
C GLY A 288 20.27 10.88 4.36
N ALA A 289 19.55 9.93 4.97
CA ALA A 289 18.41 9.30 4.30
C ALA A 289 17.14 10.18 4.29
N TRP A 290 16.94 11.01 5.32
CA TRP A 290 15.79 11.91 5.45
C TRP A 290 15.75 12.97 4.35
N TYR A 291 16.89 13.61 4.02
CA TYR A 291 16.91 14.67 3.01
C TYR A 291 16.60 14.15 1.61
N LYS A 292 16.99 12.89 1.31
CA LYS A 292 16.68 12.24 0.02
C LYS A 292 15.19 11.95 -0.09
N CYS A 293 14.55 11.50 0.98
CA CYS A 293 13.11 11.28 1.03
C CYS A 293 12.29 12.57 0.86
N TRP A 294 12.68 13.65 1.54
CA TRP A 294 12.01 14.95 1.42
C TRP A 294 12.22 15.57 0.03
N ARG A 295 13.45 15.50 -0.51
CA ARG A 295 13.77 15.95 -1.86
C ARG A 295 13.08 15.10 -2.94
N TRP A 296 12.89 13.81 -2.68
CA TRP A 296 12.13 12.90 -3.53
C TRP A 296 10.64 13.26 -3.56
N LEU A 297 10.00 13.47 -2.40
CA LEU A 297 8.61 13.95 -2.31
C LEU A 297 8.41 15.29 -3.03
N LEU A 298 9.34 16.24 -2.85
CA LEU A 298 9.25 17.55 -3.49
C LEU A 298 9.54 17.51 -4.99
N ASN A 299 10.46 16.68 -5.46
CA ASN A 299 10.84 16.63 -6.89
C ASN A 299 9.86 15.85 -7.78
N LYS A 300 9.03 14.96 -7.19
CA LYS A 300 8.05 14.13 -7.93
C LYS A 300 6.65 14.73 -7.96
N VAL A 301 6.41 15.85 -7.27
CA VAL A 301 5.24 16.70 -7.48
C VAL A 301 5.57 17.68 -8.62
N PRO A 302 4.93 17.59 -9.79
CA PRO A 302 5.27 18.46 -10.92
C PRO A 302 4.95 19.93 -10.59
N PHE A 303 5.99 20.73 -10.34
CA PHE A 303 5.91 22.18 -10.07
C PHE A 303 5.48 23.02 -11.29
N ARG A 304 5.15 22.40 -12.43
CA ARG A 304 4.57 23.06 -13.60
C ARG A 304 3.07 22.83 -13.63
N ASN A 305 2.32 23.55 -12.77
CA ASN A 305 0.92 23.98 -12.96
C ASN A 305 0.33 24.62 -11.68
N ILE A 306 1.12 25.44 -10.96
CA ILE A 306 0.65 26.13 -9.74
C ILE A 306 -0.49 27.13 -10.01
N VAL A 307 -0.70 27.56 -11.27
CA VAL A 307 -1.78 28.50 -11.59
C VAL A 307 -3.16 27.84 -11.68
N ILE A 308 -3.24 26.52 -11.93
CA ILE A 308 -4.53 25.81 -12.04
C ILE A 308 -4.88 25.05 -10.74
N THR A 309 -3.88 24.55 -9.99
CA THR A 309 -4.11 23.87 -8.69
C THR A 309 -4.43 24.82 -7.54
N ALA A 310 -4.07 26.11 -7.63
CA ALA A 310 -4.44 27.09 -6.61
C ALA A 310 -5.96 27.36 -6.55
N HIS A 311 -6.70 27.16 -7.65
CA HIS A 311 -8.17 27.29 -7.67
C HIS A 311 -8.88 26.01 -7.22
N TYR A 312 -8.34 24.83 -7.53
CA TYR A 312 -8.90 23.56 -7.04
C TYR A 312 -8.60 23.31 -5.56
N SER A 313 -7.41 23.68 -5.08
CA SER A 313 -7.05 23.55 -3.66
C SER A 313 -7.86 24.52 -2.80
N THR A 314 -8.05 25.77 -3.22
CA THR A 314 -8.94 26.70 -2.52
C THR A 314 -10.39 26.27 -2.58
N PHE A 315 -10.87 25.72 -3.70
CA PHE A 315 -12.24 25.19 -3.80
C PHE A 315 -12.46 23.95 -2.92
N LEU A 316 -11.50 23.01 -2.87
CA LEU A 316 -11.57 21.83 -2.00
C LEU A 316 -11.38 22.17 -0.52
N LEU A 317 -10.53 23.14 -0.18
CA LEU A 317 -10.42 23.68 1.19
C LEU A 317 -11.70 24.41 1.59
N VAL A 318 -12.30 25.20 0.70
CA VAL A 318 -13.58 25.88 0.95
C VAL A 318 -14.69 24.83 1.13
N LEU A 319 -14.76 23.80 0.28
CA LEU A 319 -15.69 22.69 0.47
C LEU A 319 -15.42 21.92 1.76
N TYR A 320 -14.17 21.68 2.13
CA TYR A 320 -13.79 21.04 3.39
C TYR A 320 -14.23 21.88 4.61
N PHE A 321 -14.01 23.19 4.60
CA PHE A 321 -14.46 24.08 5.67
C PHE A 321 -15.98 24.28 5.69
N ILE A 322 -16.65 24.27 4.53
CA ILE A 322 -18.11 24.26 4.44
C ILE A 322 -18.66 22.95 5.03
N MET A 323 -18.06 21.80 4.68
CA MET A 323 -18.45 20.50 5.23
C MET A 323 -18.17 20.42 6.74
N LEU A 324 -17.04 20.93 7.22
CA LEU A 324 -16.74 21.02 8.65
C LEU A 324 -17.73 21.95 9.37
N GLY A 325 -18.06 23.10 8.77
CA GLY A 325 -19.04 24.04 9.29
C GLY A 325 -20.44 23.43 9.36
N LEU A 326 -20.84 22.68 8.34
CA LEU A 326 -22.10 21.93 8.31
C LEU A 326 -22.12 20.81 9.36
N ILE A 327 -21.00 20.10 9.55
CA ILE A 327 -20.87 19.08 10.61
C ILE A 327 -20.97 19.73 11.99
N VAL A 328 -20.30 20.85 12.24
CA VAL A 328 -20.37 21.59 13.51
C VAL A 328 -21.76 22.14 13.75
N LEU A 329 -22.44 22.70 12.73
CA LEU A 329 -23.84 23.12 12.81
C LEU A 329 -24.77 21.94 13.10
N CYS A 330 -24.51 20.77 12.50
CA CYS A 330 -25.31 19.56 12.71
C CYS A 330 -25.11 19.02 14.14
N VAL A 331 -23.87 18.98 14.63
CA VAL A 331 -23.53 18.54 15.99
C VAL A 331 -24.06 19.51 17.05
N THR A 332 -23.96 20.82 16.83
CA THR A 332 -24.51 21.82 17.76
C THR A 332 -26.04 21.83 17.73
N SER A 333 -26.67 21.62 16.58
CA SER A 333 -28.14 21.45 16.46
C SER A 333 -28.61 20.15 17.13
N PHE A 334 -27.83 19.07 17.02
CA PHE A 334 -28.12 17.80 17.69
C PHE A 334 -27.98 17.92 19.21
N LEU A 335 -26.89 18.53 19.69
CA LEU A 335 -26.67 18.78 21.12
C LEU A 335 -27.71 19.72 21.73
N SER A 336 -28.13 20.76 21.01
CA SER A 336 -29.20 21.67 21.45
C SER A 336 -30.58 20.99 21.44
N CYS A 337 -30.88 20.12 20.46
CA CYS A 337 -32.06 19.26 20.49
C CYS A 337 -32.03 18.27 21.67
N CYS A 338 -30.89 17.64 21.95
CA CYS A 338 -30.75 16.74 23.11
C CYS A 338 -30.85 17.48 24.44
N PHE A 339 -30.34 18.72 24.52
CA PHE A 339 -30.45 19.56 25.71
C PHE A 339 -31.89 20.04 25.92
N ALA A 340 -32.58 20.46 24.86
CA ALA A 340 -34.00 20.81 24.89
C ALA A 340 -34.89 19.59 25.26
N ALA A 341 -34.57 18.39 24.76
CA ALA A 341 -35.26 17.16 25.12
C ALA A 341 -35.06 16.79 26.60
N ARG A 342 -33.86 16.98 27.16
CA ARG A 342 -33.60 16.80 28.60
C ARG A 342 -34.32 17.83 29.47
N ILE A 343 -34.40 19.08 29.04
CA ILE A 343 -35.18 20.12 29.73
C ILE A 343 -36.68 19.78 29.69
N CYS A 344 -37.21 19.35 28.54
CA CYS A 344 -38.60 18.90 28.42
C CYS A 344 -38.89 17.68 29.31
N GLN A 345 -37.98 16.70 29.41
CA GLN A 345 -38.12 15.59 30.36
C GLN A 345 -38.07 16.05 31.82
N PHE A 346 -37.21 17.02 32.17
CA PHE A 346 -37.11 17.56 33.52
C PHE A 346 -38.39 18.32 33.94
N PHE A 347 -39.01 19.06 33.01
CA PHE A 347 -40.30 19.73 33.24
C PHE A 347 -41.49 18.76 33.24
N GLN A 348 -41.50 17.73 32.39
CA GLN A 348 -42.52 16.67 32.44
C GLN A 348 -42.45 15.87 33.74
N HIS A 349 -41.26 15.64 34.30
CA HIS A 349 -41.12 14.96 35.60
C HIS A 349 -41.59 15.82 36.78
N LYS A 350 -41.46 17.15 36.71
CA LYS A 350 -42.02 18.08 37.71
C LYS A 350 -43.55 18.22 37.61
N VAL A 351 -44.12 18.13 36.41
CA VAL A 351 -45.58 18.18 36.21
C VAL A 351 -46.23 16.83 36.59
N ALA A 352 -45.54 15.70 36.40
CA ALA A 352 -46.04 14.37 36.79
C ALA A 352 -46.04 14.11 38.31
N CYS A 353 -45.21 14.82 39.10
CA CYS A 353 -45.20 14.71 40.57
C CYS A 353 -46.04 15.79 41.29
N GLY A 354 -46.77 16.64 40.54
CA GLY A 354 -47.49 17.81 41.06
C GLY A 354 -49.01 17.73 41.00
N GLY A 355 -49.62 16.55 41.14
CA GLY A 355 -51.08 16.38 41.07
C GLY A 355 -51.64 15.42 42.12
N GLY A 356 -51.99 15.91 43.31
CA GLY A 356 -52.80 15.16 44.27
C GLY A 356 -52.85 15.70 45.71
N GLY A 357 -53.71 16.70 45.97
CA GLY A 357 -54.57 16.74 47.18
C GLY A 357 -54.07 17.39 48.50
N TYR A 358 -54.65 18.55 48.80
CA TYR A 358 -55.09 19.09 50.12
C TYR A 358 -54.10 19.38 51.29
N GLY A 359 -53.98 20.69 51.60
CA GLY A 359 -54.14 21.25 52.96
C GLY A 359 -52.90 21.41 53.86
N PRO A 360 -52.87 22.41 54.79
CA PRO A 360 -51.68 23.24 55.01
C PRO A 360 -50.94 22.97 56.33
N ALA A 361 -49.62 23.21 56.35
CA ALA A 361 -48.91 23.65 57.55
C ALA A 361 -47.57 24.30 57.17
N ALA A 362 -47.37 25.52 57.64
CA ALA A 362 -46.14 26.27 57.55
C ALA A 362 -45.02 25.64 58.39
N ARG A 363 -43.79 25.65 57.87
CA ARG A 363 -42.60 25.98 58.67
C ARG A 363 -41.46 26.42 57.77
N GLU A 364 -40.95 27.61 58.09
CA GLU A 364 -39.70 28.18 57.60
C GLU A 364 -38.54 27.23 57.87
N GLU A 365 -37.61 27.11 56.92
CA GLU A 365 -36.20 26.97 57.25
C GLU A 365 -35.34 27.43 56.05
N ASN A 366 -34.47 28.39 56.36
CA ASN A 366 -33.49 29.02 55.49
C ASN A 366 -32.45 28.02 55.00
N ILE A 367 -32.04 28.11 53.73
CA ILE A 367 -30.73 27.61 53.29
C ILE A 367 -30.07 28.65 52.37
N GLU A 368 -28.91 29.11 52.84
CA GLU A 368 -28.01 30.10 52.24
C GLU A 368 -27.34 29.61 50.95
N MET A 369 -26.96 30.59 50.13
CA MET A 369 -26.07 30.46 48.98
C MET A 369 -24.63 30.18 49.40
N VAL A 370 -23.99 29.17 48.79
CA VAL A 370 -22.57 29.17 48.37
C VAL A 370 -22.46 28.41 47.06
#